data_AF-A0AAU6WX00-F1
#
_entry.id   AF-A0AAU6WX00-F1
#
_cell.length_a   1.000
_cell.length_b   1.000
_cell.length_c   1.000
_cell.angle_alpha   90.00
_cell.angle_beta   90.00
_cell.angle_gamma   90.00
#
_symmetry.space_group_name_H-M   'P 1'
#
loop_
_entity.id
_entity.type
_entity.pdbx_description
1 polymer ?
#
loop_
_entity_poly.entity_id
_entity_poly.type
_entity_poly.pdbx_seq_one_letter_code
_entity_poly.pdbx_strand_id
1 'polypeptide(L)'
;MIWRTFAKRGLGVNASAGSKTNINDQVEDFSVPAGCALATDEVKTVKSNISIYPNPAKNEFFINFPSNTLGKVSVEIYDMSGKLVSSEDKISPDAKKAISTDRLINGTYMVKVKGIGIDAASKVIVRK
;
A
#
# COMPACT_ATOMS: atom_id res chain seq x y z
N MET A 1 -17.77 -3.58 -8.82
CA MET A 1 -19.01 -4.32 -8.53
C MET A 1 -20.13 -3.32 -8.25
N ILE A 2 -21.28 -3.45 -8.93
CA ILE A 2 -22.33 -2.42 -9.01
C ILE A 2 -23.22 -2.36 -7.73
N TRP A 3 -23.09 -3.33 -6.81
CA TRP A 3 -23.94 -3.43 -5.61
C TRP A 3 -23.99 -2.17 -4.73
N ARG A 4 -22.86 -1.45 -4.59
CA ARG A 4 -22.82 -0.18 -3.84
C ARG A 4 -23.73 0.90 -4.44
N THR A 5 -23.92 0.89 -5.76
CA THR A 5 -24.80 1.86 -6.43
C THR A 5 -26.27 1.52 -6.24
N PHE A 6 -26.63 0.24 -6.25
CA PHE A 6 -28.01 -0.21 -6.02
C PHE A 6 -28.41 -0.10 -4.54
N ALA A 7 -27.55 -0.54 -3.63
CA ALA A 7 -27.79 -0.40 -2.19
C ALA A 7 -27.99 1.07 -1.78
N LYS A 8 -27.20 2.02 -2.34
CA LYS A 8 -27.41 3.47 -2.13
C LYS A 8 -28.77 3.98 -2.62
N ARG A 9 -29.45 3.26 -3.50
CA ARG A 9 -30.80 3.58 -4.00
C ARG A 9 -31.89 2.75 -3.30
N GLY A 10 -31.60 2.16 -2.14
CA GLY A 10 -32.57 1.36 -1.37
C GLY A 10 -32.73 -0.08 -1.84
N LEU A 11 -31.87 -0.55 -2.75
CA LEU A 11 -31.88 -1.91 -3.31
C LEU A 11 -30.73 -2.75 -2.74
N GLY A 12 -30.62 -2.78 -1.42
CA GLY A 12 -29.67 -3.58 -0.64
C GLY A 12 -30.08 -5.06 -0.55
N VAL A 13 -29.26 -5.88 0.11
CA VAL A 13 -29.45 -7.35 0.16
C VAL A 13 -30.77 -7.80 0.78
N ASN A 14 -31.34 -7.00 1.67
CA ASN A 14 -32.60 -7.30 2.34
C ASN A 14 -33.77 -6.46 1.80
N ALA A 15 -33.59 -5.76 0.67
CA ALA A 15 -34.66 -4.97 0.07
C ALA A 15 -35.76 -5.90 -0.47
N SER A 16 -37.01 -5.52 -0.28
CA SER A 16 -38.18 -6.27 -0.73
C SER A 16 -39.10 -5.39 -1.56
N ALA A 17 -39.49 -5.90 -2.73
CA ALA A 17 -40.44 -5.24 -3.62
C ALA A 17 -41.90 -5.37 -3.17
N GLY A 18 -42.18 -6.12 -2.09
CA GLY A 18 -43.54 -6.32 -1.60
C GLY A 18 -44.44 -7.09 -2.58
N SER A 19 -45.75 -6.90 -2.46
CA SER A 19 -46.75 -7.52 -3.33
C SER A 19 -47.08 -6.65 -4.55
N LYS A 20 -47.28 -7.27 -5.71
CA LYS A 20 -47.69 -6.56 -6.95
C LYS A 20 -49.00 -5.78 -6.82
N THR A 21 -49.85 -6.17 -5.88
CA THR A 21 -51.18 -5.58 -5.69
C THR A 21 -51.23 -4.56 -4.54
N ASN A 22 -50.12 -4.30 -3.86
CA ASN A 22 -50.05 -3.32 -2.77
C ASN A 22 -48.81 -2.45 -2.97
N ILE A 23 -49.00 -1.14 -3.12
CA ILE A 23 -47.88 -0.23 -3.38
C ILE A 23 -47.13 0.20 -2.10
N ASN A 24 -47.72 -0.03 -0.91
CA ASN A 24 -47.24 0.49 0.36
C ASN A 24 -46.45 -0.53 1.21
N ASP A 25 -46.19 -1.73 0.71
CA ASP A 25 -45.50 -2.81 1.45
C ASP A 25 -44.04 -3.04 1.03
N GLN A 26 -43.48 -2.11 0.26
CA GLN A 26 -42.08 -2.12 -0.15
C GLN A 26 -41.17 -1.81 1.05
N VAL A 27 -40.04 -2.53 1.13
CA VAL A 27 -39.01 -2.33 2.17
C VAL A 27 -37.69 -2.01 1.49
N GLU A 28 -37.19 -0.81 1.72
CA GLU A 28 -35.84 -0.42 1.27
C GLU A 28 -34.77 -1.02 2.18
N ASP A 29 -33.63 -1.36 1.58
CA ASP A 29 -32.44 -1.74 2.32
C ASP A 29 -31.21 -1.07 1.69
N PHE A 30 -30.25 -0.70 2.51
CA PHE A 30 -29.02 -0.04 2.06
C PHE A 30 -27.78 -0.92 2.29
N SER A 31 -27.97 -2.15 2.76
CA SER A 31 -26.87 -3.03 3.08
C SER A 31 -26.27 -3.72 1.84
N VAL A 32 -24.96 -3.92 1.89
CA VAL A 32 -24.15 -4.53 0.82
C VAL A 32 -23.71 -5.92 1.31
N PRO A 33 -23.63 -6.97 0.46
CA PRO A 33 -23.21 -8.29 0.90
C PRO A 33 -21.81 -8.23 1.50
N ALA A 34 -21.59 -8.98 2.58
CA ALA A 34 -20.32 -9.01 3.30
C ALA A 34 -19.12 -9.40 2.40
N GLY A 35 -19.35 -10.16 1.33
CA GLY A 35 -18.31 -10.53 0.35
C GLY A 35 -18.01 -9.47 -0.71
N CYS A 36 -18.71 -8.34 -0.72
CA CYS A 36 -18.63 -7.30 -1.75
C CYS A 36 -17.93 -6.01 -1.28
N ALA A 37 -17.28 -6.05 -0.11
CA ALA A 37 -16.32 -5.04 0.30
C ALA A 37 -15.08 -5.11 -0.61
N LEU A 38 -15.14 -4.44 -1.76
CA LEU A 38 -13.96 -4.15 -2.56
C LEU A 38 -12.90 -3.45 -1.70
N ALA A 39 -11.64 -3.80 -1.94
CA ALA A 39 -10.40 -3.43 -1.25
C ALA A 39 -10.05 -1.92 -1.24
N THR A 40 -11.03 -1.04 -1.05
CA THR A 40 -10.82 0.39 -0.76
C THR A 40 -10.81 0.68 0.73
N ASP A 41 -11.19 -0.28 1.58
CA ASP A 41 -10.60 -0.32 2.92
C ASP A 41 -9.12 -0.54 2.66
N GLU A 42 -8.32 0.54 2.75
CA GLU A 42 -6.87 0.43 2.83
C GLU A 42 -6.61 -0.75 3.75
N VAL A 43 -6.03 -1.82 3.21
CA VAL A 43 -5.54 -2.89 4.05
C VAL A 43 -4.64 -2.16 5.02
N LYS A 44 -5.08 -2.08 6.29
CA LYS A 44 -4.25 -1.71 7.42
C LYS A 44 -3.26 -2.86 7.61
N THR A 45 -2.53 -3.22 6.56
CA THR A 45 -1.18 -3.73 6.69
C THR A 45 -0.57 -2.71 7.60
N VAL A 46 -0.23 -3.12 8.82
CA VAL A 46 0.50 -2.31 9.78
C VAL A 46 1.54 -1.56 8.95
N LYS A 47 1.28 -0.27 8.66
CA LYS A 47 2.14 0.53 7.80
C LYS A 47 3.36 0.74 8.67
N SER A 48 4.27 -0.22 8.65
CA SER A 48 5.62 -0.09 9.18
C SER A 48 6.27 0.97 8.31
N ASN A 49 5.99 2.23 8.64
CA ASN A 49 6.39 3.38 7.84
C ASN A 49 7.91 3.51 7.95
N ILE A 50 8.61 3.11 6.90
CA ILE A 50 10.00 3.47 6.68
C ILE A 50 10.06 4.93 6.24
N SER A 51 11.06 5.68 6.69
CA SER A 51 11.36 6.99 6.12
C SER A 51 12.68 6.94 5.37
N ILE A 52 12.72 7.62 4.21
CA ILE A 52 13.89 7.65 3.33
C ILE A 52 14.37 9.08 3.24
N TYR A 53 15.67 9.30 3.49
CA TYR A 53 16.27 10.63 3.49
C TYR A 53 17.72 10.61 3.01
N PRO A 54 18.22 11.68 2.38
CA PRO A 54 17.43 12.78 1.83
C PRO A 54 16.57 12.32 0.64
N ASN A 55 15.43 12.97 0.46
CA ASN A 55 14.59 12.79 -0.72
C ASN A 55 14.16 14.19 -1.22
N PRO A 56 14.60 14.67 -2.40
CA PRO A 56 15.37 13.95 -3.41
C PRO A 56 16.80 13.58 -2.99
N ALA A 57 17.26 12.39 -3.40
CA ALA A 57 18.60 11.87 -3.18
C ALA A 57 19.54 12.28 -4.32
N LYS A 58 20.80 12.63 -4.00
CA LYS A 58 21.81 13.01 -4.99
C LYS A 58 22.79 11.87 -5.29
N ASN A 59 23.56 11.49 -4.27
CA ASN A 59 24.59 10.44 -4.37
C ASN A 59 24.18 9.20 -3.57
N GLU A 60 23.55 9.39 -2.42
CA GLU A 60 23.13 8.32 -1.52
C GLU A 60 21.86 8.71 -0.77
N PHE A 61 21.18 7.70 -0.21
CA PHE A 61 20.11 7.88 0.76
C PHE A 61 20.22 6.85 1.88
N PHE A 62 19.49 7.13 2.96
CA PHE A 62 19.39 6.34 4.17
C PHE A 62 17.93 5.96 4.41
N ILE A 63 17.73 4.83 5.09
CA ILE A 63 16.42 4.33 5.47
C ILE A 63 16.36 4.33 7.00
N ASN A 64 15.35 5.01 7.56
CA ASN A 64 15.01 4.85 8.96
C ASN A 64 14.03 3.70 9.11
N PHE A 65 14.41 2.70 9.88
CA PHE A 65 13.57 1.55 10.19
C PHE A 65 12.76 1.82 11.46
N PRO A 66 11.50 1.37 11.52
CA PRO A 66 10.72 1.44 12.76
C PRO A 66 11.32 0.47 13.81
N SER A 67 11.13 0.80 15.09
CA SER A 67 11.75 0.10 16.23
C SER A 67 11.36 -1.38 16.38
N ASN A 68 10.28 -1.80 15.75
CA ASN A 68 9.82 -3.19 15.70
C ASN A 68 10.49 -4.02 14.60
N THR A 69 11.43 -3.44 13.84
CA THR A 69 12.17 -4.18 12.81
C THR A 69 13.21 -5.09 13.47
N LEU A 70 13.09 -6.39 13.27
CA LEU A 70 13.96 -7.38 13.91
C LEU A 70 14.88 -8.05 12.88
N GLY A 71 16.11 -8.33 13.32
CA GLY A 71 17.09 -9.03 12.50
C GLY A 71 17.55 -8.20 11.29
N LYS A 72 18.11 -8.88 10.29
CA LYS A 72 18.61 -8.22 9.09
C LYS A 72 17.51 -8.09 8.05
N VAL A 73 17.50 -6.98 7.33
CA VAL A 73 16.53 -6.68 6.27
C VAL A 73 17.15 -6.80 4.88
N SER A 74 16.30 -7.01 3.89
CA SER A 74 16.61 -6.91 2.46
C SER A 74 15.96 -5.65 1.90
N VAL A 75 16.72 -4.89 1.12
CA VAL A 75 16.29 -3.64 0.47
C VAL A 75 16.39 -3.82 -1.03
N GLU A 76 15.26 -3.68 -1.71
CA GLU A 76 15.13 -3.80 -3.16
C GLU A 76 14.73 -2.43 -3.73
N ILE A 77 15.35 -2.02 -4.84
CA ILE A 77 15.01 -0.77 -5.54
C ILE A 77 14.47 -1.13 -6.91
N TYR A 78 13.30 -0.60 -7.22
CA TYR A 78 12.60 -0.79 -8.49
C TYR A 78 12.44 0.54 -9.22
N ASP A 79 12.55 0.52 -10.55
CA ASP A 79 12.15 1.65 -11.38
C ASP A 79 10.62 1.72 -11.57
N MET A 80 10.13 2.75 -12.26
CA MET A 80 8.70 2.93 -12.51
C MET A 80 8.07 1.87 -13.45
N SER A 81 8.89 1.10 -14.17
CA SER A 81 8.42 -0.05 -14.95
C SER A 81 8.28 -1.32 -14.09
N GLY A 82 8.71 -1.28 -12.83
CA GLY A 82 8.74 -2.42 -11.92
C GLY A 82 9.98 -3.30 -12.07
N LYS A 83 11.00 -2.87 -12.82
CA LYS A 83 12.26 -3.59 -12.97
C LYS A 83 13.13 -3.39 -11.72
N LEU A 84 13.67 -4.48 -11.17
CA LEU A 84 14.65 -4.44 -10.09
C LEU A 84 15.98 -3.85 -10.61
N VAL A 85 16.42 -2.74 -10.03
CA VAL A 85 17.63 -2.01 -10.45
C VAL A 85 18.77 -2.09 -9.42
N SER A 86 18.45 -2.35 -8.16
CA SER A 86 19.44 -2.59 -7.11
C SER A 86 18.84 -3.46 -6.01
N SER A 87 19.66 -4.25 -5.34
CA SER A 87 19.26 -5.08 -4.20
C SER A 87 20.42 -5.17 -3.21
N GLU A 88 20.11 -5.01 -1.93
CA GLU A 88 21.06 -5.11 -0.83
C GLU A 88 20.47 -6.01 0.24
N ASP A 89 21.17 -7.10 0.56
CA ASP A 89 20.72 -8.07 1.56
C ASP A 89 21.47 -7.89 2.88
N LYS A 90 20.86 -8.38 3.95
CA LYS A 90 21.49 -8.52 5.27
C LYS A 90 21.89 -7.16 5.89
N ILE A 91 21.11 -6.11 5.65
CA ILE A 91 21.30 -4.79 6.30
C ILE A 91 20.79 -4.86 7.74
N SER A 92 21.60 -4.43 8.70
CA SER A 92 21.16 -4.28 10.09
C SER A 92 20.37 -2.98 10.27
N PRO A 93 19.15 -2.98 10.82
CA PRO A 93 18.34 -1.77 11.04
C PRO A 93 19.03 -0.70 11.89
N ASP A 94 19.84 -1.13 12.87
CA ASP A 94 20.61 -0.23 13.74
C ASP A 94 21.80 0.42 13.04
N ALA A 95 22.31 -0.22 11.98
CA ALA A 95 23.38 0.33 11.18
C ALA A 95 22.77 1.32 10.17
N LYS A 96 23.10 2.60 10.31
CA LYS A 96 22.78 3.64 9.30
C LYS A 96 23.56 3.38 8.01
N LYS A 97 23.15 2.36 7.25
CA LYS A 97 23.76 1.98 5.99
C LYS A 97 23.34 2.97 4.91
N ALA A 98 24.33 3.59 4.27
CA ALA A 98 24.11 4.39 3.06
C ALA A 98 23.82 3.47 1.87
N ILE A 99 22.80 3.84 1.09
CA ILE A 99 22.44 3.21 -0.18
C ILE A 99 22.84 4.15 -1.31
N SER A 100 23.81 3.73 -2.13
CA SER A 100 24.30 4.54 -3.26
C SER A 100 23.29 4.59 -4.41
N THR A 101 23.21 5.77 -5.05
CA THR A 101 22.41 6.06 -6.24
C THR A 101 23.28 6.22 -7.49
N ASP A 102 24.58 5.87 -7.43
CA ASP A 102 25.53 6.10 -8.53
C ASP A 102 25.10 5.39 -9.82
N ARG A 103 24.55 4.18 -9.70
CA ARG A 103 24.03 3.38 -10.81
C ARG A 103 22.62 3.77 -11.25
N LEU A 104 21.98 4.71 -10.56
CA LEU A 104 20.64 5.19 -10.85
C LEU A 104 20.71 6.49 -11.65
N ILE A 105 19.79 6.67 -12.61
CA ILE A 105 19.63 7.92 -13.34
C ILE A 105 18.64 8.83 -12.60
N ASN A 106 18.53 10.09 -13.03
CA ASN A 106 17.52 11.00 -12.48
C ASN A 106 16.12 10.45 -12.77
N GLY A 107 15.30 10.31 -11.72
CA GLY A 107 14.01 9.64 -11.85
C GLY A 107 13.35 9.34 -10.51
N THR A 108 12.21 8.66 -10.58
CA THR A 108 11.48 8.16 -9.41
C THR A 108 11.67 6.66 -9.31
N TYR A 109 11.87 6.16 -8.10
CA TYR A 109 12.08 4.76 -7.79
C TYR A 109 11.22 4.35 -6.60
N MET A 110 10.90 3.06 -6.54
CA MET A 110 10.23 2.44 -5.41
C MET A 110 11.24 1.60 -4.63
N VAL A 111 11.44 1.92 -3.36
CA VAL A 111 12.30 1.17 -2.45
C VAL A 111 11.42 0.28 -1.61
N LYS A 112 11.62 -1.03 -1.72
CA LYS A 112 10.94 -2.05 -0.93
C LYS A 112 11.88 -2.62 0.11
N VAL A 113 11.41 -2.71 1.35
CA VAL A 113 12.13 -3.26 2.49
C VAL A 113 11.38 -4.48 2.99
N LYS A 114 12.07 -5.62 3.08
CA LYS A 114 11.53 -6.88 3.58
C LYS A 114 12.38 -7.39 4.75
N GLY A 115 11.74 -7.81 5.82
CA GLY A 115 12.41 -8.38 6.98
C GLY A 115 11.40 -8.92 8.00
N ILE A 116 11.91 -9.37 9.14
CA ILE A 116 11.05 -9.87 10.22
C ILE A 116 10.38 -8.66 10.88
N GLY A 117 9.05 -8.61 10.81
CA GLY A 117 8.24 -7.49 11.34
C GLY A 117 8.11 -6.29 10.40
N ILE A 118 8.67 -6.36 9.18
CA ILE A 118 8.58 -5.27 8.20
C ILE A 118 8.40 -5.77 6.76
N ASP A 119 7.34 -5.31 6.11
CA ASP A 119 7.19 -5.30 4.65
C ASP A 119 6.65 -3.93 4.28
N ALA A 120 7.54 -3.07 3.76
CA ALA A 120 7.24 -1.68 3.52
C ALA A 120 7.79 -1.25 2.16
N ALA A 121 7.07 -0.36 1.48
CA ALA A 121 7.52 0.26 0.26
C ALA A 121 7.42 1.78 0.39
N SER A 122 8.43 2.50 -0.10
CA SER A 122 8.43 3.96 -0.11
C SER A 122 9.02 4.49 -1.42
N LYS A 123 8.52 5.64 -1.85
CA LYS A 123 8.94 6.30 -3.08
C LYS A 123 10.15 7.19 -2.79
N VAL A 124 11.20 7.08 -3.61
CA VAL A 124 12.37 7.95 -3.58
C VAL A 124 12.57 8.63 -4.93
N ILE A 125 12.98 9.89 -4.91
CA ILE A 125 13.31 10.68 -6.10
C ILE A 125 14.83 10.82 -6.14
N VAL A 126 15.46 10.45 -7.24
CA VAL A 126 16.89 10.65 -7.49
C VAL A 126 17.07 11.84 -8.40
N ARG A 127 17.90 12.81 -7.97
CA ARG A 127 18.22 14.03 -8.70
C ARG A 127 19.67 14.44 -8.44
N LYS A 128 20.57 14.05 -9.35
CA LYS A 128 21.99 14.43 -9.40
C LYS A 128 22.15 15.89 -9.80
#